data_AF-A0A078B044-F1
#
_entry.id   AF-A0A078B044-F1
#
_cell.length_a   1.000
_cell.length_b   1.000
_cell.length_c   1.000
_cell.angle_alpha   90.00
_cell.angle_beta   90.00
_cell.angle_gamma   90.00
#
_symmetry.space_group_name_H-M   'P 1'
#
loop_
_entity.id
_entity.type
_entity.pdbx_description
1 polymer ?
#
loop_
_entity_poly.entity_id
_entity_poly.type
_entity_poly.pdbx_seq_one_letter_code
_entity_poly.pdbx_strand_id
1 'polypeptide(L)'
;MESSKQQQQFKGKQESRMLLYVDALNYSRRFFNDSNFWNLKKPFIKIRRFVDAARKSGIDIEVYIDAGMQTKEALTKWRTRREAQVKKCEMNVPTCLSQIYGDMFRGLKVPVWYSDVDNDDTLASYAHFYGACILSQDKDFFRYTEGRFPIYHDFIIDDKGYLILQRAKEFDHPKKRSIIQPPPNVFEQYPIIPKIHQMNEYLRGCPSALTKYTGNLQRTFTELRAYFYFQQGINFPVNEKYPEWDPEQEEVYWTQEIVEPVKNMFKTKVLDIRKIIDYYKDKVVRPDILKDDELAWSNHLYAFAALISEILAKIFRKPMHVYIQQCQDYMTEIGMMNKIDNRGKKHTHKLKIGKQQIENNPEQEISNIPTEQDELRAMTDELKATLQLMGNLNIQTDFNAQLKDQENLQNNEKDISIQNATLDIQNSNANTPAQVSIQSSQQKDQQSNKKNSRKNKKQKNQQKEMKYQVKEKIEKVEKNFDKSLQPQQKFVYRPKVQQVQNNEQ
;
A
#
# COMPACT_ATOMS: atom_id res chain seq x y z
N MET A 1 63.99 35.68 17.39
CA MET A 1 62.74 36.43 17.23
C MET A 1 61.90 35.71 16.18
N GLU A 2 60.70 35.36 16.60
CA GLU A 2 59.48 35.04 15.84
C GLU A 2 59.54 34.02 14.69
N SER A 3 59.25 32.78 15.10
CA SER A 3 58.63 31.71 14.33
C SER A 3 57.22 32.12 13.87
N SER A 4 57.06 32.33 12.57
CA SER A 4 55.80 32.56 11.87
C SER A 4 55.04 31.23 11.70
N LYS A 5 54.11 30.96 12.63
CA LYS A 5 53.13 29.87 12.53
C LYS A 5 52.08 30.20 11.47
N GLN A 6 52.14 29.53 10.33
CA GLN A 6 51.05 29.46 9.37
C GLN A 6 49.86 28.71 10.00
N GLN A 7 48.79 29.43 10.31
CA GLN A 7 47.47 28.84 10.57
C GLN A 7 46.78 28.64 9.21
N GLN A 8 46.84 27.40 8.69
CA GLN A 8 45.91 27.00 7.63
C GLN A 8 44.55 26.73 8.25
N GLN A 9 43.62 27.68 8.08
CA GLN A 9 42.19 27.44 8.27
C GLN A 9 41.72 26.43 7.22
N PHE A 10 41.54 25.18 7.63
CA PHE A 10 40.76 24.23 6.85
C PHE A 10 39.31 24.70 6.84
N LYS A 11 38.87 25.27 5.71
CA LYS A 11 37.44 25.40 5.38
C LYS A 11 36.82 24.00 5.47
N GLY A 12 35.95 23.79 6.46
CA GLY A 12 35.30 22.51 6.71
C GLY A 12 34.61 22.00 5.44
N LYS A 13 35.08 20.86 4.93
CA LYS A 13 34.33 20.09 3.92
C LYS A 13 32.99 19.76 4.55
N GLN A 14 31.93 20.37 4.02
CA GLN A 14 30.56 20.01 4.36
C GLN A 14 30.40 18.53 3.97
N GLU A 15 30.38 17.65 4.96
CA GLU A 15 30.16 16.22 4.72
C GLU A 15 28.85 16.09 3.93
N SER A 16 28.91 15.46 2.76
CA SER A 16 27.74 15.28 1.89
C SER A 16 26.72 14.45 2.65
N ARG A 17 25.55 15.05 2.94
CA ARG A 17 24.44 14.36 3.58
C ARG A 17 23.96 13.23 2.67
N MET A 18 23.62 12.08 3.26
CA MET A 18 23.07 10.95 2.52
C MET A 18 21.64 11.26 2.12
N LEU A 19 21.30 11.07 0.83
CA LEU A 19 19.93 11.16 0.34
C LEU A 19 19.27 9.77 0.38
N LEU A 20 18.09 9.67 0.99
CA LEU A 20 17.34 8.42 1.17
C LEU A 20 15.91 8.56 0.65
N TYR A 21 15.57 7.79 -0.37
CA TYR A 21 14.22 7.67 -0.89
C TYR A 21 13.47 6.54 -0.21
N VAL A 22 12.32 6.86 0.37
CA VAL A 22 11.51 5.93 1.16
C VAL A 22 10.30 5.50 0.35
N ASP A 23 10.17 4.20 0.09
CA ASP A 23 8.91 3.61 -0.36
C ASP A 23 7.95 3.57 0.83
N ALA A 24 7.04 4.55 0.89
CA ALA A 24 6.24 4.76 2.08
C ALA A 24 5.34 3.56 2.39
N LEU A 25 4.65 3.03 1.37
CA LEU A 25 3.59 2.04 1.57
C LEU A 25 4.12 0.70 2.04
N ASN A 26 5.36 0.35 1.68
CA ASN A 26 6.09 -0.81 2.20
C ASN A 26 6.16 -0.79 3.74
N TYR A 27 6.34 0.39 4.34
CA TYR A 27 6.43 0.57 5.80
C TYR A 27 5.12 1.02 6.45
N SER A 28 4.02 1.12 5.71
CA SER A 28 2.73 1.59 6.22
C SER A 28 2.30 0.84 7.49
N ARG A 29 2.43 -0.49 7.52
CA ARG A 29 2.09 -1.32 8.68
C ARG A 29 2.97 -1.08 9.91
N ARG A 30 4.18 -0.55 9.75
CA ARG A 30 5.06 -0.20 10.87
C ARG A 30 4.55 1.04 11.59
N PHE A 31 4.07 2.02 10.83
CA PHE A 31 3.53 3.26 11.38
C PHE A 31 2.06 3.08 11.81
N PHE A 32 1.22 2.57 10.91
CA PHE A 32 -0.22 2.32 11.08
C PHE A 32 -0.49 0.88 11.52
N ASN A 33 -0.03 0.52 12.72
CA ASN A 33 -0.33 -0.78 13.32
C ASN A 33 -1.50 -0.74 14.31
N ASP A 34 -2.23 0.37 14.41
CA ASP A 34 -3.40 0.43 15.28
C ASP A 34 -4.62 -0.10 14.53
N SER A 35 -5.44 -0.92 15.18
CA SER A 35 -6.71 -1.34 14.61
C SER A 35 -7.80 -0.28 14.78
N ASN A 36 -7.62 0.69 15.68
CA ASN A 36 -8.45 1.87 15.74
C ASN A 36 -7.94 2.92 14.75
N PHE A 37 -8.63 3.07 13.63
CA PHE A 37 -8.21 3.98 12.56
C PHE A 37 -8.29 5.47 12.96
N TRP A 38 -9.06 5.81 13.99
CA TRP A 38 -9.08 7.17 14.55
C TRP A 38 -7.79 7.55 15.29
N ASN A 39 -6.95 6.59 15.69
CA ASN A 39 -5.72 6.90 16.41
C ASN A 39 -4.60 7.38 15.47
N LEU A 40 -4.76 8.60 14.92
CA LEU A 40 -3.77 9.23 14.04
C LEU A 40 -2.56 9.82 14.79
N LYS A 41 -2.68 10.07 16.11
CA LYS A 41 -1.58 10.59 16.95
C LYS A 41 -0.41 9.58 16.99
N LYS A 42 -0.71 8.30 17.15
CA LYS A 42 0.29 7.22 17.25
C LYS A 42 1.15 7.04 15.98
N PRO A 43 0.60 6.88 14.75
CA PRO A 43 1.40 6.83 13.54
C PRO A 43 2.19 8.13 13.35
N PHE A 44 1.60 9.30 13.63
CA PHE A 44 2.32 10.58 13.52
C PHE A 44 3.54 10.66 14.46
N ILE A 45 3.42 10.22 15.72
CA ILE A 45 4.55 10.15 16.66
C ILE A 45 5.66 9.25 16.12
N LYS A 46 5.31 8.08 15.57
CA LYS A 46 6.31 7.15 15.00
C LYS A 46 6.99 7.72 13.76
N ILE A 47 6.23 8.37 12.87
CA ILE A 47 6.78 9.04 11.69
C ILE A 47 7.71 10.16 12.13
N ARG A 48 7.29 11.01 13.07
CA ARG A 48 8.15 12.06 13.65
C ARG A 48 9.45 11.47 14.19
N ARG A 49 9.38 10.39 14.97
CA ARG A 49 10.57 9.71 15.50
C ARG A 49 11.51 9.23 14.40
N PHE A 50 10.98 8.70 13.30
CA PHE A 50 11.76 8.31 12.13
C PHE A 50 12.43 9.52 11.44
N VAL A 51 11.68 10.60 11.20
CA VAL A 51 12.21 11.83 10.57
C VAL A 51 13.29 12.48 11.44
N ASP A 52 13.06 12.58 12.75
CA ASP A 52 14.02 13.20 13.67
C ASP A 52 15.29 12.35 13.77
N ALA A 53 15.17 11.02 13.77
CA ALA A 53 16.31 10.11 13.75
C ALA A 53 17.11 10.21 12.44
N ALA A 54 16.43 10.33 11.29
CA ALA A 54 17.09 10.54 9.99
C ALA A 54 17.92 11.82 9.98
N ARG A 55 17.31 12.93 10.42
CA ARG A 55 17.98 14.24 10.55
C ARG A 55 19.18 14.19 11.47
N LYS A 56 19.04 13.52 12.61
CA LYS A 56 20.12 13.35 13.59
C LYS A 56 21.28 12.53 13.02
N SER A 57 20.98 11.57 12.15
CA SER A 57 21.98 10.78 11.40
C SER A 57 22.57 11.48 10.18
N GLY A 58 22.20 12.74 9.88
CA GLY A 58 22.67 13.43 8.68
C GLY A 58 22.11 12.84 7.37
N ILE A 59 20.92 12.23 7.44
CA ILE A 59 20.21 11.64 6.30
C ILE A 59 19.07 12.58 5.90
N ASP A 60 19.08 13.00 4.64
CA ASP A 60 17.97 13.72 4.02
C ASP A 60 17.03 12.71 3.39
N ILE A 61 15.75 12.79 3.77
CA ILE A 61 14.73 11.83 3.33
C ILE A 61 13.77 12.49 2.35
N GLU A 62 13.38 11.74 1.33
CA GLU A 62 12.22 12.03 0.49
C GLU A 62 11.33 10.80 0.44
N VAL A 63 10.02 11.01 0.40
CA VAL A 63 9.04 9.93 0.51
C VAL A 63 8.31 9.80 -0.80
N TYR A 64 8.29 8.59 -1.34
CA TYR A 64 7.59 8.25 -2.56
C TYR A 64 6.41 7.32 -2.23
N ILE A 65 5.24 7.64 -2.77
CA ILE A 65 3.99 6.95 -2.51
C ILE A 65 3.40 6.51 -3.84
N ASP A 66 3.09 5.23 -3.97
CA ASP A 66 2.41 4.72 -5.16
C ASP A 66 1.10 5.48 -5.41
N ALA A 67 1.03 6.09 -6.59
CA ALA A 67 -0.18 6.61 -7.16
C ALA A 67 -0.21 6.41 -8.67
N GLY A 68 0.53 5.45 -9.23
CA GLY A 68 0.68 5.35 -10.67
C GLY A 68 -0.57 4.86 -11.39
N MET A 69 -0.58 4.97 -12.71
CA MET A 69 -1.48 4.18 -13.56
C MET A 69 -1.13 2.70 -13.42
N GLN A 70 -2.12 1.89 -13.08
CA GLN A 70 -1.89 0.45 -12.89
C GLN A 70 -1.84 -0.23 -14.25
N THR A 71 -0.80 -1.05 -14.48
CA THR A 71 -0.80 -2.04 -15.55
C THR A 71 -2.02 -2.96 -15.40
N LYS A 72 -2.46 -3.62 -16.47
CA LYS A 72 -3.58 -4.59 -16.39
C LYS A 72 -3.34 -5.63 -15.28
N GLU A 73 -2.12 -6.13 -15.15
CA GLU A 73 -1.74 -7.07 -14.08
C GLU A 73 -1.87 -6.45 -12.68
N ALA A 74 -1.34 -5.24 -12.48
CA ALA A 74 -1.43 -4.54 -11.20
C ALA A 74 -2.88 -4.23 -10.81
N LEU A 75 -3.71 -3.85 -11.80
CA LEU A 75 -5.13 -3.60 -11.63
C LEU A 75 -5.87 -4.88 -11.23
N THR A 76 -5.63 -6.01 -11.90
CA THR A 76 -6.21 -7.31 -11.52
C THR A 76 -5.83 -7.69 -10.10
N LYS A 77 -4.54 -7.65 -9.75
CA LYS A 77 -4.07 -7.93 -8.37
C LYS A 77 -4.69 -6.96 -7.35
N TRP A 78 -4.90 -5.70 -7.72
CA TRP A 78 -5.54 -4.73 -6.85
C TRP A 78 -7.04 -5.06 -6.66
N ARG A 79 -7.77 -5.38 -7.74
CA ARG A 79 -9.19 -5.75 -7.70
C ARG A 79 -9.44 -7.00 -6.86
N THR A 80 -8.69 -8.09 -7.12
CA THR A 80 -8.77 -9.33 -6.35
C THR A 80 -8.53 -9.09 -4.85
N ARG A 81 -7.59 -8.21 -4.50
CA ARG A 81 -7.37 -7.82 -3.10
C ARG A 81 -8.57 -7.08 -2.50
N ARG A 82 -9.26 -6.23 -3.27
CA ARG A 82 -10.46 -5.50 -2.80
C ARG A 82 -11.68 -6.41 -2.67
N GLU A 83 -11.88 -7.31 -3.63
CA GLU A 83 -12.93 -8.34 -3.56
C GLU A 83 -12.76 -9.21 -2.32
N ALA A 84 -11.54 -9.67 -2.06
CA ALA A 84 -11.23 -10.43 -0.85
C ALA A 84 -11.51 -9.64 0.44
N GLN A 85 -11.29 -8.32 0.45
CA GLN A 85 -11.60 -7.46 1.62
C GLN A 85 -13.11 -7.36 1.86
N VAL A 86 -13.92 -7.20 0.79
CA VAL A 86 -15.39 -7.19 0.90
C VAL A 86 -15.89 -8.55 1.35
N LYS A 87 -15.50 -9.63 0.66
CA LYS A 87 -15.93 -11.00 0.96
C LYS A 87 -15.58 -11.44 2.39
N LYS A 88 -14.37 -11.12 2.85
CA LYS A 88 -13.89 -11.49 4.20
C LYS A 88 -14.26 -10.47 5.28
N CYS A 89 -14.77 -9.29 4.90
CA CYS A 89 -15.02 -8.19 5.83
C CYS A 89 -13.76 -7.82 6.66
N GLU A 90 -12.62 -7.67 5.99
CA GLU A 90 -11.33 -7.38 6.63
C GLU A 90 -10.70 -6.10 6.08
N MET A 91 -10.33 -5.20 6.98
CA MET A 91 -9.56 -4.00 6.65
C MET A 91 -8.37 -3.88 7.59
N ASN A 92 -7.16 -3.85 7.02
CA ASN A 92 -5.91 -3.82 7.77
C ASN A 92 -5.23 -2.45 7.75
N VAL A 93 -5.75 -1.52 6.95
CA VAL A 93 -5.25 -0.15 6.82
C VAL A 93 -6.42 0.82 6.73
N PRO A 94 -6.26 2.04 7.24
CA PRO A 94 -7.31 3.05 7.11
C PRO A 94 -7.55 3.41 5.64
N THR A 95 -8.79 3.76 5.32
CA THR A 95 -9.13 4.39 4.04
C THR A 95 -8.41 5.73 3.89
N CYS A 96 -8.06 6.08 2.65
CA CYS A 96 -7.26 7.26 2.29
C CYS A 96 -5.85 7.29 2.91
N LEU A 97 -5.28 6.11 3.26
CA LEU A 97 -3.94 6.00 3.85
C LEU A 97 -2.88 6.78 3.06
N SER A 98 -2.81 6.66 1.73
CA SER A 98 -1.78 7.31 0.91
C SER A 98 -1.77 8.84 1.05
N GLN A 99 -2.94 9.47 1.16
CA GLN A 99 -3.04 10.92 1.34
C GLN A 99 -2.67 11.32 2.77
N ILE A 100 -3.23 10.63 3.78
CA ILE A 100 -2.96 10.92 5.20
C ILE A 100 -1.47 10.75 5.52
N TYR A 101 -0.87 9.70 4.99
CA TYR A 101 0.52 9.37 5.24
C TYR A 101 1.46 10.41 4.61
N GLY A 102 1.17 10.85 3.39
CA GLY A 102 1.88 11.97 2.77
C GLY A 102 1.70 13.28 3.55
N ASP A 103 0.48 13.59 4.01
CA ASP A 103 0.22 14.79 4.82
C ASP A 103 1.01 14.80 6.14
N MET A 104 1.17 13.63 6.78
CA MET A 104 1.97 13.49 8.00
C MET A 104 3.45 13.81 7.75
N PHE A 105 4.04 13.29 6.67
CA PHE A 105 5.42 13.60 6.29
C PHE A 105 5.60 15.06 5.87
N ARG A 106 4.69 15.62 5.06
CA ARG A 106 4.73 17.05 4.69
C ARG A 106 4.59 17.96 5.90
N GLY A 107 3.77 17.59 6.88
CA GLY A 107 3.64 18.30 8.16
C GLY A 107 4.98 18.39 8.91
N LEU A 108 5.86 17.41 8.71
CA LEU A 108 7.21 17.37 9.24
C LEU A 108 8.26 17.96 8.27
N LYS A 109 7.84 18.64 7.19
CA LYS A 109 8.73 19.26 6.18
C LYS A 109 9.61 18.25 5.44
N VAL A 110 9.10 17.05 5.21
CA VAL A 110 9.71 16.04 4.34
C VAL A 110 9.07 16.15 2.95
N PRO A 111 9.86 16.20 1.85
CA PRO A 111 9.33 16.11 0.49
C PRO A 111 8.55 14.82 0.28
N VAL A 112 7.38 14.92 -0.35
CA VAL A 112 6.53 13.77 -0.64
C VAL A 112 6.12 13.82 -2.10
N TRP A 113 6.37 12.71 -2.79
CA TRP A 113 6.11 12.52 -4.20
C TRP A 113 5.16 11.34 -4.40
N TYR A 114 4.22 11.49 -5.32
CA TYR A 114 3.33 10.43 -5.74
C TYR A 114 3.72 10.01 -7.15
N SER A 115 4.04 8.73 -7.35
CA SER A 115 4.50 8.23 -8.65
C SER A 115 3.37 8.26 -9.69
N ASP A 116 3.68 8.65 -10.92
CA ASP A 116 2.74 8.55 -12.06
C ASP A 116 2.77 7.15 -12.72
N VAL A 117 3.92 6.48 -12.62
CA VAL A 117 4.11 5.09 -13.03
C VAL A 117 4.32 4.20 -11.81
N ASP A 118 4.69 2.94 -12.03
CA ASP A 118 5.10 2.00 -10.98
C ASP A 118 6.09 2.68 -10.02
N ASN A 119 5.83 2.54 -8.72
CA ASN A 119 6.61 3.25 -7.71
C ASN A 119 8.06 2.76 -7.71
N ASP A 120 8.29 1.45 -7.91
CA ASP A 120 9.64 0.89 -7.95
C ASP A 120 10.45 1.44 -9.12
N ASP A 121 9.83 1.57 -10.29
CA ASP A 121 10.45 2.21 -11.47
C ASP A 121 10.80 3.67 -11.20
N THR A 122 9.90 4.38 -10.50
CA THR A 122 10.09 5.78 -10.13
C THR A 122 11.27 5.92 -9.16
N LEU A 123 11.26 5.20 -8.04
CA LEU A 123 12.35 5.28 -7.06
C LEU A 123 13.69 4.84 -7.66
N ALA A 124 13.73 3.76 -8.44
CA ALA A 124 14.95 3.28 -9.08
C ALA A 124 15.54 4.33 -10.03
N SER A 125 14.69 4.96 -10.84
CA SER A 125 15.12 6.01 -11.78
C SER A 125 15.63 7.25 -11.07
N TYR A 126 14.89 7.78 -10.10
CA TYR A 126 15.33 8.94 -9.32
C TYR A 126 16.60 8.61 -8.51
N ALA A 127 16.69 7.44 -7.88
CA ALA A 127 17.84 7.07 -7.08
C ALA A 127 19.11 6.94 -7.94
N HIS A 128 18.98 6.37 -9.14
CA HIS A 128 20.08 6.33 -10.10
C HIS A 128 20.52 7.72 -10.55
N PHE A 129 19.56 8.59 -10.87
CA PHE A 129 19.84 9.93 -11.38
C PHE A 129 20.48 10.85 -10.33
N TYR A 130 19.98 10.81 -9.08
CA TYR A 130 20.44 11.69 -7.99
C TYR A 130 21.47 11.06 -7.05
N GLY A 131 21.87 9.80 -7.28
CA GLY A 131 22.79 9.08 -6.39
C GLY A 131 22.21 8.82 -5.00
N ALA A 132 20.89 8.61 -4.90
CA ALA A 132 20.21 8.36 -3.64
C ALA A 132 20.25 6.88 -3.24
N CYS A 133 20.02 6.62 -1.96
CA CYS A 133 19.72 5.29 -1.42
C CYS A 133 18.21 5.02 -1.44
N ILE A 134 17.81 3.75 -1.46
CA ILE A 134 16.40 3.35 -1.39
C ILE A 134 16.14 2.59 -0.08
N LEU A 135 15.05 2.94 0.60
CA LEU A 135 14.48 2.19 1.73
C LEU A 135 13.16 1.53 1.28
N SER A 136 13.19 0.24 0.96
CA SER A 136 12.02 -0.57 0.60
C SER A 136 12.25 -2.05 0.93
N GLN A 137 11.21 -2.77 1.34
CA GLN A 137 11.27 -4.22 1.55
C GLN A 137 11.03 -5.01 0.25
N ASP A 138 10.73 -4.32 -0.85
CA ASP A 138 10.50 -4.95 -2.14
C ASP A 138 11.81 -5.46 -2.77
N LYS A 139 11.74 -6.66 -3.34
CA LYS A 139 12.87 -7.28 -4.05
C LYS A 139 12.94 -6.87 -5.51
N ASP A 140 11.89 -6.23 -6.02
CA ASP A 140 11.84 -5.79 -7.42
C ASP A 140 12.93 -4.76 -7.73
N PHE A 141 13.47 -4.02 -6.74
CA PHE A 141 14.63 -3.14 -6.94
C PHE A 141 15.91 -3.85 -7.42
N PHE A 142 16.04 -5.17 -7.22
CA PHE A 142 17.17 -5.94 -7.73
C PHE A 142 17.04 -6.32 -9.21
N ARG A 143 15.93 -5.96 -9.85
CA ARG A 143 15.70 -6.20 -11.28
C ARG A 143 16.47 -5.25 -12.18
N TYR A 144 16.89 -4.09 -11.67
CA TYR A 144 17.54 -3.04 -12.45
C TYR A 144 19.03 -3.31 -12.67
N THR A 145 19.42 -3.62 -13.91
CA THR A 145 20.80 -4.00 -14.28
C THR A 145 21.80 -2.84 -14.19
N GLU A 146 21.34 -1.62 -14.44
CA GLU A 146 22.13 -0.39 -14.40
C GLU A 146 22.11 0.29 -13.01
N GLY A 147 21.38 -0.30 -12.05
CA GLY A 147 21.08 0.30 -10.75
C GLY A 147 22.32 0.38 -9.87
N ARG A 148 22.82 1.61 -9.63
CA ARG A 148 23.97 1.86 -8.75
C ARG A 148 23.56 2.52 -7.43
N PHE A 149 22.37 2.21 -6.93
CA PHE A 149 21.85 2.75 -5.68
C PHE A 149 21.86 1.68 -4.57
N PRO A 150 22.30 2.01 -3.35
CA PRO A 150 22.17 1.12 -2.20
C PRO A 150 20.70 0.90 -1.82
N ILE A 151 20.34 -0.35 -1.58
CA ILE A 151 18.99 -0.74 -1.12
C ILE A 151 19.04 -1.16 0.34
N TYR A 152 18.14 -0.62 1.14
CA TYR A 152 17.93 -0.95 2.54
C TYR A 152 16.53 -1.53 2.71
N HIS A 153 16.42 -2.69 3.35
CA HIS A 153 15.15 -3.42 3.51
C HIS A 153 14.45 -3.15 4.84
N ASP A 154 15.16 -2.51 5.77
CA ASP A 154 14.62 -2.11 7.06
C ASP A 154 15.47 -1.01 7.70
N PHE A 155 14.99 -0.48 8.82
CA PHE A 155 15.69 0.49 9.65
C PHE A 155 15.44 0.21 11.14
N ILE A 156 16.36 0.66 11.98
CA ILE A 156 16.17 0.74 13.43
C ILE A 156 16.52 2.15 13.91
N ILE A 157 15.95 2.55 15.04
CA ILE A 157 16.34 3.78 15.73
C ILE A 157 16.99 3.31 17.02
N ASP A 158 18.27 3.63 17.19
CA ASP A 158 19.04 3.21 18.36
C ASP A 158 18.58 3.95 19.63
N ASP A 159 19.19 3.59 20.76
CA ASP A 159 18.93 4.20 22.07
C ASP A 159 19.32 5.68 22.13
N LYS A 160 20.25 6.11 21.29
CA LYS A 160 20.69 7.49 21.12
C LYS A 160 19.80 8.27 20.16
N GLY A 161 18.85 7.64 19.48
CA GLY A 161 17.95 8.27 18.52
C GLY A 161 18.53 8.48 17.13
N TYR A 162 19.61 7.78 16.75
CA TYR A 162 20.11 7.74 15.38
C TYR A 162 19.35 6.68 14.56
N LEU A 163 19.10 7.01 13.29
CA LEU A 163 18.60 6.08 12.30
C LEU A 163 19.75 5.20 11.80
N ILE A 164 19.58 3.88 11.93
CA ILE A 164 20.49 2.86 11.39
C ILE A 164 19.73 2.11 10.30
N LEU A 165 20.25 2.14 9.07
CA LEU A 165 19.67 1.45 7.92
C LEU A 165 20.22 0.03 7.81
N GLN A 166 19.36 -0.94 7.49
CA GLN A 166 19.73 -2.34 7.34
C GLN A 166 19.79 -2.69 5.86
N ARG A 167 21.01 -2.92 5.34
CA ARG A 167 21.23 -3.19 3.91
C ARG A 167 20.46 -4.43 3.49
N ALA A 168 19.79 -4.37 2.34
CA ALA A 168 19.13 -5.51 1.75
C ALA A 168 20.17 -6.55 1.33
N LYS A 169 19.84 -7.84 1.46
CA LYS A 169 20.68 -8.92 0.92
C LYS A 169 20.61 -8.89 -0.60
N GLU A 170 21.74 -9.12 -1.25
CA GLU A 170 21.79 -9.27 -2.70
C GLU A 170 20.83 -10.39 -3.13
N PHE A 171 20.12 -10.13 -4.22
CA PHE A 171 19.12 -11.02 -4.78
C PHE A 171 19.21 -10.98 -6.30
N ASP A 172 19.29 -12.14 -6.94
CA ASP A 172 19.30 -12.21 -8.40
C ASP A 172 17.86 -12.28 -8.91
N HIS A 173 17.32 -11.14 -9.35
CA HIS A 173 15.95 -11.07 -9.85
C HIS A 173 15.84 -11.69 -11.25
N PRO A 174 14.89 -12.63 -11.50
CA PRO A 174 14.80 -13.37 -12.77
C PRO A 174 14.34 -12.50 -13.94
N LYS A 175 13.53 -11.47 -13.68
CA LYS A 175 13.03 -10.55 -14.72
C LYS A 175 13.88 -9.29 -14.70
N LYS A 176 15.01 -9.27 -15.41
CA LYS A 176 15.89 -8.09 -15.50
C LYS A 176 15.19 -6.93 -16.23
N ARG A 177 15.53 -5.69 -15.87
CA ARG A 177 14.97 -4.47 -16.44
C ARG A 177 16.03 -3.36 -16.51
N SER A 178 15.98 -2.52 -17.54
CA SER A 178 16.76 -1.27 -17.56
C SER A 178 16.08 -0.18 -16.75
N ILE A 179 16.86 0.82 -16.33
CA ILE A 179 16.32 1.97 -15.61
C ILE A 179 15.61 2.90 -16.58
N ILE A 180 14.45 3.42 -16.20
CA ILE A 180 13.75 4.43 -16.99
C ILE A 180 14.57 5.73 -16.97
N GLN A 181 14.92 6.27 -18.14
CA GLN A 181 15.57 7.57 -18.26
C GLN A 181 14.88 8.41 -19.36
N PRO A 182 14.62 9.71 -19.12
CA PRO A 182 14.82 10.45 -17.87
C PRO A 182 13.86 10.00 -16.75
N PRO A 183 14.03 10.47 -15.49
CA PRO A 183 13.10 10.15 -14.41
C PRO A 183 11.64 10.47 -14.75
N PRO A 184 10.69 9.56 -14.41
CA PRO A 184 9.29 9.75 -14.74
C PRO A 184 8.67 10.90 -13.94
N ASN A 185 7.48 11.34 -14.36
CA ASN A 185 6.73 12.36 -13.66
C ASN A 185 6.32 11.90 -12.26
N VAL A 186 6.28 12.86 -11.34
CA VAL A 186 5.75 12.69 -9.98
C VAL A 186 4.85 13.87 -9.62
N PHE A 187 3.94 13.64 -8.68
CA PHE A 187 3.05 14.68 -8.17
C PHE A 187 3.38 15.03 -6.72
N GLU A 188 3.36 16.31 -6.36
CA GLU A 188 3.51 16.75 -4.97
C GLU A 188 2.32 16.39 -4.08
N GLN A 189 1.17 16.10 -4.71
CA GLN A 189 -0.09 15.79 -4.05
C GLN A 189 -0.72 14.54 -4.65
N TYR A 190 -1.52 13.83 -3.83
CA TYR A 190 -2.22 12.65 -4.30
C TYR A 190 -3.06 12.95 -5.57
N PRO A 191 -2.77 12.33 -6.73
CA PRO A 191 -3.20 12.82 -8.04
C PRO A 191 -4.60 12.33 -8.44
N ILE A 192 -5.63 12.61 -7.64
CA ILE A 192 -7.01 12.21 -7.99
C ILE A 192 -7.48 12.88 -9.29
N ILE A 193 -7.28 14.19 -9.40
CA ILE A 193 -7.78 14.99 -10.53
C ILE A 193 -7.05 14.70 -11.84
N PRO A 194 -5.69 14.70 -11.88
CA PRO A 194 -4.98 14.30 -13.09
C PRO A 194 -5.43 12.92 -13.62
N LYS A 195 -5.64 11.95 -12.72
CA LYS A 195 -6.12 10.62 -13.11
C LYS A 195 -7.52 10.62 -13.72
N ILE A 196 -8.45 11.38 -13.15
CA ILE A 196 -9.79 11.49 -13.72
C ILE A 196 -9.73 12.13 -15.10
N HIS A 197 -8.95 13.19 -15.30
CA HIS A 197 -8.78 13.80 -16.64
C HIS A 197 -8.18 12.83 -17.66
N GLN A 198 -7.23 11.99 -17.24
CA GLN A 198 -6.55 11.07 -18.14
C GLN A 198 -7.42 9.86 -18.50
N MET A 199 -8.18 9.33 -17.54
CA MET A 199 -8.89 8.06 -17.69
C MET A 199 -10.40 8.21 -17.87
N ASN A 200 -10.96 9.40 -17.63
CA ASN A 200 -12.39 9.64 -17.43
C ASN A 200 -13.03 8.68 -16.40
N GLU A 201 -12.22 8.16 -15.48
CA GLU A 201 -12.60 7.11 -14.55
C GLU A 201 -12.19 7.47 -13.12
N TYR A 202 -13.09 7.18 -12.17
CA TYR A 202 -12.82 7.24 -10.74
C TYR A 202 -12.92 5.84 -10.13
N LEU A 203 -11.78 5.15 -10.07
CA LEU A 203 -11.69 3.81 -9.50
C LEU A 203 -11.41 3.88 -7.98
N ARG A 204 -12.21 3.15 -7.20
CA ARG A 204 -12.08 3.06 -5.74
C ARG A 204 -12.33 1.64 -5.22
N GLY A 205 -11.71 1.33 -4.09
CA GLY A 205 -11.90 0.05 -3.40
C GLY A 205 -13.00 0.11 -2.34
N CYS A 206 -13.09 -0.91 -1.51
CA CYS A 206 -13.96 -0.90 -0.34
C CYS A 206 -13.41 0.04 0.76
N PRO A 207 -14.20 1.00 1.27
CA PRO A 207 -13.74 1.97 2.26
C PRO A 207 -13.79 1.41 3.68
N SER A 208 -14.49 0.31 3.93
CA SER A 208 -14.63 -0.28 5.26
C SER A 208 -14.79 -1.80 5.19
N ALA A 209 -14.42 -2.47 6.28
CA ALA A 209 -14.71 -3.89 6.49
C ALA A 209 -16.22 -4.21 6.48
N LEU A 210 -17.07 -3.20 6.70
CA LEU A 210 -18.53 -3.35 6.69
C LEU A 210 -19.17 -3.22 5.31
N THR A 211 -18.40 -3.00 4.24
CA THR A 211 -18.96 -2.76 2.88
C THR A 211 -19.97 -3.82 2.46
N LYS A 212 -19.74 -5.09 2.85
CA LYS A 212 -20.67 -6.20 2.60
C LYS A 212 -22.08 -5.99 3.20
N TYR A 213 -22.19 -5.26 4.31
CA TYR A 213 -23.44 -5.08 5.06
C TYR A 213 -24.05 -3.70 4.90
N THR A 214 -23.23 -2.69 4.61
CA THR A 214 -23.66 -1.28 4.53
C THR A 214 -23.69 -0.74 3.10
N GLY A 215 -23.26 -1.54 2.13
CA GLY A 215 -22.85 -1.06 0.81
C GLY A 215 -21.57 -0.25 0.86
N ASN A 216 -21.09 0.18 -0.31
CA ASN A 216 -19.90 1.00 -0.44
C ASN A 216 -20.23 2.48 -0.16
N LEU A 217 -19.52 3.08 0.80
CA LEU A 217 -19.70 4.50 1.14
C LEU A 217 -19.43 5.45 -0.03
N GLN A 218 -18.75 5.01 -1.08
CA GLN A 218 -18.67 5.79 -2.31
C GLN A 218 -20.08 6.07 -2.85
N ARG A 219 -20.95 5.08 -2.99
CA ARG A 219 -22.32 5.29 -3.45
C ARG A 219 -23.10 6.30 -2.59
N THR A 220 -22.85 6.32 -1.28
CA THR A 220 -23.47 7.31 -0.36
C THR A 220 -23.10 8.74 -0.73
N PHE A 221 -21.86 8.98 -1.17
CA PHE A 221 -21.31 10.31 -1.43
C PHE A 221 -21.34 10.75 -2.91
N THR A 222 -22.13 10.10 -3.76
CA THR A 222 -22.18 10.41 -5.21
C THR A 222 -22.45 11.89 -5.49
N GLU A 223 -23.41 12.50 -4.80
CA GLU A 223 -23.70 13.93 -4.95
C GLU A 223 -22.52 14.84 -4.52
N LEU A 224 -21.83 14.50 -3.42
CA LEU A 224 -20.66 15.24 -2.96
C LEU A 224 -19.49 15.12 -3.94
N ARG A 225 -19.31 13.95 -4.56
CA ARG A 225 -18.32 13.75 -5.63
C ARG A 225 -18.69 14.50 -6.91
N ALA A 226 -19.95 14.48 -7.33
CA ALA A 226 -20.43 15.30 -8.44
C ALA A 226 -20.13 16.79 -8.25
N TYR A 227 -20.35 17.30 -7.03
CA TYR A 227 -19.96 18.68 -6.68
C TYR A 227 -18.45 18.88 -6.68
N PHE A 228 -17.69 17.93 -6.12
CA PHE A 228 -16.23 17.94 -6.13
C PHE A 228 -15.67 18.02 -7.55
N TYR A 229 -16.19 17.23 -8.51
CA TYR A 229 -15.77 17.27 -9.91
C TYR A 229 -15.95 18.67 -10.50
N PHE A 230 -17.13 19.27 -10.31
CA PHE A 230 -17.38 20.64 -10.75
C PHE A 230 -16.38 21.63 -10.13
N GLN A 231 -16.12 21.54 -8.82
CA GLN A 231 -15.17 22.43 -8.12
C GLN A 231 -13.72 22.27 -8.60
N GLN A 232 -13.38 21.13 -9.21
CA GLN A 232 -12.03 20.86 -9.72
C GLN A 232 -11.91 21.11 -11.23
N GLY A 233 -12.95 21.67 -11.86
CA GLY A 233 -12.96 21.98 -13.30
C GLY A 233 -13.21 20.76 -14.20
N ILE A 234 -13.63 19.63 -13.62
CA ILE A 234 -14.12 18.48 -14.39
C ILE A 234 -15.53 18.81 -14.87
N ASN A 235 -15.67 18.91 -16.19
CA ASN A 235 -16.89 19.33 -16.89
C ASN A 235 -17.44 18.23 -17.82
N PHE A 236 -17.03 16.98 -17.58
CA PHE A 236 -17.46 15.80 -18.31
C PHE A 236 -17.98 14.73 -17.34
N PRO A 237 -18.81 13.79 -17.81
CA PRO A 237 -19.30 12.68 -17.00
C PRO A 237 -18.15 11.77 -16.55
N VAL A 238 -18.06 11.45 -15.26
CA VAL A 238 -17.02 10.57 -14.71
C VAL A 238 -17.56 9.15 -14.54
N ASN A 239 -16.85 8.16 -15.06
CA ASN A 239 -17.18 6.76 -14.86
C ASN A 239 -16.63 6.27 -13.51
N GLU A 240 -17.49 6.09 -12.52
CA GLU A 240 -17.10 5.61 -11.19
C GLU A 240 -17.20 4.09 -11.10
N LYS A 241 -16.17 3.47 -10.52
CA LYS A 241 -16.11 2.02 -10.31
C LYS A 241 -15.67 1.68 -8.90
N TYR A 242 -16.45 0.85 -8.22
CA TYR A 242 -16.12 0.35 -6.88
C TYR A 242 -16.82 -0.99 -6.59
N PRO A 243 -16.24 -1.83 -5.70
CA PRO A 243 -16.82 -3.13 -5.39
C PRO A 243 -18.03 -2.97 -4.46
N GLU A 244 -19.05 -3.77 -4.71
CA GLU A 244 -20.26 -3.96 -3.89
C GLU A 244 -20.47 -5.45 -3.62
N TRP A 245 -21.30 -5.76 -2.61
CA TRP A 245 -21.68 -7.14 -2.30
C TRP A 245 -23.06 -7.45 -2.87
N ASP A 246 -23.18 -8.56 -3.58
CA ASP A 246 -24.46 -9.13 -3.99
C ASP A 246 -24.90 -10.16 -2.94
N PRO A 247 -25.98 -9.90 -2.17
CA PRO A 247 -26.47 -10.86 -1.19
C PRO A 247 -27.16 -12.08 -1.82
N GLU A 248 -27.65 -12.00 -3.05
CA GLU A 248 -28.34 -13.10 -3.72
C GLU A 248 -27.34 -14.11 -4.30
N GLN A 249 -26.27 -13.61 -4.93
CA GLN A 249 -25.22 -14.46 -5.51
C GLN A 249 -24.08 -14.80 -4.53
N GLU A 250 -24.05 -14.14 -3.36
CA GLU A 250 -22.94 -14.20 -2.40
C GLU A 250 -21.56 -13.88 -3.01
N GLU A 251 -21.54 -12.94 -3.95
CA GLU A 251 -20.35 -12.54 -4.68
C GLU A 251 -20.09 -11.03 -4.63
N VAL A 252 -18.87 -10.66 -4.96
CA VAL A 252 -18.49 -9.25 -5.11
C VAL A 252 -18.65 -8.89 -6.58
N TYR A 253 -19.42 -7.85 -6.87
CA TYR A 253 -19.48 -7.27 -8.21
C TYR A 253 -18.90 -5.86 -8.21
N TRP A 254 -18.46 -5.40 -9.38
CA TRP A 254 -17.97 -4.03 -9.56
C TRP A 254 -19.06 -3.18 -10.19
N THR A 255 -19.50 -2.17 -9.44
CA THR A 255 -20.41 -1.15 -9.97
C THR A 255 -19.72 -0.35 -11.07
N GLN A 256 -20.54 0.15 -11.99
CA GLN A 256 -20.15 1.12 -13.00
C GLN A 256 -21.23 2.19 -13.08
N GLU A 257 -20.98 3.37 -12.52
CA GLU A 257 -21.93 4.48 -12.44
C GLU A 257 -21.38 5.70 -13.19
N ILE A 258 -22.21 6.38 -13.98
CA ILE A 258 -21.83 7.64 -14.62
C ILE A 258 -22.29 8.79 -13.72
N VAL A 259 -21.34 9.60 -13.26
CA VAL A 259 -21.60 10.73 -12.37
C VAL A 259 -21.31 12.04 -13.09
N GLU A 260 -22.37 12.80 -13.32
CA GLU A 260 -22.30 14.13 -13.94
C GLU A 260 -21.83 15.18 -12.93
N PRO A 261 -20.91 16.09 -13.29
CA PRO A 261 -20.54 17.20 -12.42
C PRO A 261 -21.72 18.13 -12.12
N VAL A 262 -21.93 18.47 -10.84
CA VAL A 262 -23.07 19.30 -10.40
C VAL A 262 -22.60 20.60 -9.76
N LYS A 263 -23.04 21.74 -10.30
CA LYS A 263 -22.66 23.08 -9.82
C LYS A 263 -23.24 23.42 -8.45
N ASN A 264 -24.49 23.02 -8.19
CA ASN A 264 -25.23 23.43 -7.00
C ASN A 264 -25.75 22.20 -6.26
N MET A 265 -24.92 21.64 -5.37
CA MET A 265 -25.37 20.57 -4.48
C MET A 265 -25.97 21.12 -3.19
N PHE A 266 -25.25 22.01 -2.52
CA PHE A 266 -25.71 22.64 -1.28
C PHE A 266 -26.33 24.01 -1.59
N LYS A 267 -27.56 24.26 -1.10
CA LYS A 267 -28.18 25.60 -1.14
C LYS A 267 -27.26 26.67 -0.53
N THR A 268 -26.41 26.27 0.41
CA THR A 268 -25.37 27.13 0.98
C THR A 268 -24.08 27.04 0.17
N LYS A 269 -23.56 28.19 -0.28
CA LYS A 269 -22.27 28.30 -1.00
C LYS A 269 -21.04 27.83 -0.19
N VAL A 270 -21.18 27.63 1.12
CA VAL A 270 -20.08 27.24 2.01
C VAL A 270 -20.19 25.75 2.30
N LEU A 271 -19.19 24.98 1.86
CA LEU A 271 -18.99 23.61 2.33
C LEU A 271 -18.53 23.64 3.78
N ASP A 272 -19.44 23.30 4.67
CA ASP A 272 -19.19 23.13 6.09
C ASP A 272 -19.24 21.63 6.42
N ILE A 273 -18.19 21.12 7.07
CA ILE A 273 -18.07 19.69 7.35
C ILE A 273 -19.18 19.16 8.26
N ARG A 274 -19.67 19.98 9.20
CA ARG A 274 -20.77 19.61 10.10
C ARG A 274 -22.06 19.45 9.30
N LYS A 275 -22.36 20.40 8.40
CA LYS A 275 -23.53 20.33 7.51
C LYS A 275 -23.47 19.13 6.56
N ILE A 276 -22.28 18.79 6.06
CA ILE A 276 -22.09 17.60 5.22
C ILE A 276 -22.36 16.33 6.03
N ILE A 277 -21.85 16.25 7.26
CA ILE A 277 -22.14 15.12 8.16
C ILE A 277 -23.64 15.03 8.43
N ASP A 278 -24.31 16.14 8.77
CA ASP A 278 -25.75 16.14 9.02
C ASP A 278 -26.57 15.72 7.81
N TYR A 279 -26.14 16.09 6.60
CA TYR A 279 -26.81 15.68 5.37
C TYR A 279 -26.72 14.18 5.10
N TYR A 280 -25.61 13.54 5.49
CA TYR A 280 -25.33 12.14 5.18
C TYR A 280 -25.51 11.16 6.33
N LYS A 281 -25.56 11.62 7.60
CA LYS A 281 -25.55 10.75 8.78
C LYS A 281 -26.68 9.71 8.78
N ASP A 282 -27.87 10.08 8.31
CA ASP A 282 -29.04 9.19 8.30
C ASP A 282 -28.92 8.10 7.21
N LYS A 283 -28.02 8.28 6.23
CA LYS A 283 -27.69 7.26 5.22
C LYS A 283 -26.67 6.23 5.73
N VAL A 284 -26.07 6.47 6.90
CA VAL A 284 -25.05 5.60 7.50
C VAL A 284 -25.68 4.81 8.64
N VAL A 285 -26.26 3.66 8.28
CA VAL A 285 -27.00 2.81 9.21
C VAL A 285 -26.10 1.72 9.79
N ARG A 286 -26.13 1.54 11.11
CA ARG A 286 -25.41 0.46 11.79
C ARG A 286 -26.10 -0.87 11.51
N PRO A 287 -25.41 -1.86 10.91
CA PRO A 287 -26.03 -3.16 10.66
C PRO A 287 -26.17 -3.96 11.97
N ASP A 288 -27.31 -4.64 12.12
CA ASP A 288 -27.69 -5.39 13.33
C ASP A 288 -26.69 -6.49 13.72
N ILE A 289 -25.92 -6.98 12.74
CA ILE A 289 -24.87 -7.99 12.95
C ILE A 289 -23.74 -7.51 13.88
N LEU A 290 -23.62 -6.19 14.12
CA LEU A 290 -22.56 -5.59 14.92
C LEU A 290 -22.92 -5.36 16.40
N LYS A 291 -23.84 -6.17 16.95
CA LYS A 291 -24.40 -6.02 18.32
C LYS A 291 -23.43 -5.34 19.31
N ASP A 292 -22.21 -5.89 19.46
CA ASP A 292 -21.20 -5.36 20.40
C ASP A 292 -19.85 -4.97 19.76
N ASP A 293 -19.72 -5.01 18.42
CA ASP A 293 -18.43 -4.68 17.75
C ASP A 293 -18.28 -3.19 17.47
N GLU A 294 -18.12 -2.43 18.56
CA GLU A 294 -17.91 -0.97 18.53
C GLU A 294 -16.69 -0.55 17.69
N LEU A 295 -15.66 -1.40 17.60
CA LEU A 295 -14.47 -1.08 16.83
C LEU A 295 -14.75 -1.15 15.32
N ALA A 296 -15.49 -2.17 14.87
CA ALA A 296 -15.90 -2.29 13.47
C ALA A 296 -16.70 -1.06 13.03
N TRP A 297 -17.71 -0.73 13.85
CA TRP A 297 -18.60 0.39 13.58
C TRP A 297 -17.83 1.71 13.57
N SER A 298 -16.96 1.92 14.56
CA SER A 298 -16.12 3.12 14.60
C SER A 298 -15.16 3.23 13.43
N ASN A 299 -14.56 2.12 12.96
CA ASN A 299 -13.71 2.15 11.77
C ASN A 299 -14.51 2.43 10.49
N HIS A 300 -15.78 2.05 10.44
CA HIS A 300 -16.68 2.43 9.37
C HIS A 300 -17.02 3.92 9.41
N LEU A 301 -17.30 4.48 10.60
CA LEU A 301 -17.46 5.92 10.80
C LEU A 301 -16.18 6.71 10.46
N TYR A 302 -15.00 6.14 10.73
CA TYR A 302 -13.74 6.71 10.26
C TYR A 302 -13.71 6.77 8.73
N ALA A 303 -14.11 5.70 8.04
CA ALA A 303 -14.13 5.67 6.58
C ALA A 303 -15.09 6.70 6.00
N PHE A 304 -16.27 6.84 6.60
CA PHE A 304 -17.24 7.90 6.30
C PHE A 304 -16.61 9.30 6.42
N ALA A 305 -15.99 9.60 7.56
CA ALA A 305 -15.30 10.86 7.80
C ALA A 305 -14.10 11.09 6.85
N ALA A 306 -13.34 10.05 6.56
CA ALA A 306 -12.15 10.11 5.71
C ALA A 306 -12.51 10.45 4.26
N LEU A 307 -13.56 9.86 3.70
CA LEU A 307 -13.98 10.16 2.33
C LEU A 307 -14.46 11.62 2.18
N ILE A 308 -15.23 12.14 3.14
CA ILE A 308 -15.59 13.57 3.19
C ILE A 308 -14.33 14.42 3.30
N SER A 309 -13.42 14.05 4.20
CA SER A 309 -12.18 14.79 4.45
C SER A 309 -11.24 14.81 3.24
N GLU A 310 -11.15 13.73 2.46
CA GLU A 310 -10.37 13.66 1.21
C GLU A 310 -10.86 14.73 0.22
N ILE A 311 -12.17 14.83 0.02
CA ILE A 311 -12.80 15.80 -0.88
C ILE A 311 -12.55 17.23 -0.39
N LEU A 312 -12.84 17.53 0.87
CA LEU A 312 -12.68 18.87 1.43
C LEU A 312 -11.20 19.31 1.44
N ALA A 313 -10.28 18.40 1.77
CA ALA A 313 -8.85 18.64 1.71
C ALA A 313 -8.40 19.11 0.33
N LYS A 314 -8.93 18.51 -0.73
CA LYS A 314 -8.62 18.87 -2.11
C LYS A 314 -9.23 20.21 -2.52
N ILE A 315 -10.50 20.44 -2.21
CA ILE A 315 -11.19 21.71 -2.54
C ILE A 315 -10.48 22.88 -1.86
N PHE A 316 -10.15 22.74 -0.57
CA PHE A 316 -9.60 23.83 0.22
C PHE A 316 -8.07 23.85 0.34
N ARG A 317 -7.38 22.90 -0.31
CA ARG A 317 -5.91 22.74 -0.28
C ARG A 317 -5.35 22.73 1.15
N LYS A 318 -6.02 22.01 2.05
CA LYS A 318 -5.60 21.83 3.44
C LYS A 318 -5.29 20.36 3.71
N PRO A 319 -4.43 20.05 4.70
CA PRO A 319 -4.16 18.68 5.09
C PRO A 319 -5.43 17.95 5.53
N MET A 320 -5.59 16.72 5.09
CA MET A 320 -6.76 15.88 5.34
C MET A 320 -6.99 15.60 6.82
N HIS A 321 -5.93 15.45 7.61
CA HIS A 321 -6.03 15.18 9.05
C HIS A 321 -6.74 16.31 9.83
N VAL A 322 -6.72 17.55 9.31
CA VAL A 322 -7.47 18.67 9.92
C VAL A 322 -8.97 18.41 9.85
N TYR A 323 -9.46 17.95 8.70
CA TYR A 323 -10.87 17.63 8.51
C TYR A 323 -11.29 16.35 9.24
N ILE A 324 -10.41 15.33 9.28
CA ILE A 324 -10.67 14.11 10.06
C ILE A 324 -10.88 14.46 11.54
N GLN A 325 -10.06 15.35 12.12
CA GLN A 325 -10.24 15.80 13.50
C GLN A 325 -11.58 16.52 13.70
N GLN A 326 -11.96 17.41 12.77
CA GLN A 326 -13.25 18.09 12.84
C GLN A 326 -14.44 17.13 12.75
N CYS A 327 -14.37 16.11 11.88
CA CYS A 327 -15.35 15.03 11.85
C CYS A 327 -15.40 14.30 13.19
N GLN A 328 -14.26 13.93 13.74
CA GLN A 328 -14.18 13.19 15.00
C GLN A 328 -14.86 13.96 16.14
N ASP A 329 -14.53 15.24 16.27
CA ASP A 329 -15.07 16.13 17.30
C ASP A 329 -16.59 16.26 17.15
N TYR A 330 -17.06 16.55 15.93
CA TYR A 330 -18.49 16.73 15.68
C TYR A 330 -19.30 15.43 15.82
N MET A 331 -18.81 14.31 15.29
CA MET A 331 -19.49 13.02 15.42
C MET A 331 -19.55 12.53 16.87
N THR A 332 -18.60 12.94 17.71
CA THR A 332 -18.67 12.73 19.17
C THR A 332 -19.70 13.66 19.80
N GLU A 333 -19.73 14.94 19.39
CA GLU A 333 -20.70 15.95 19.86
C GLU A 333 -22.15 15.51 19.64
N ILE A 334 -22.46 14.95 18.46
CA ILE A 334 -23.82 14.48 18.10
C ILE A 334 -24.09 13.00 18.46
N GLY A 335 -23.18 12.34 19.18
CA GLY A 335 -23.39 10.97 19.66
C GLY A 335 -23.32 9.86 18.60
N MET A 336 -22.85 10.14 17.38
CA MET A 336 -22.61 9.10 16.37
C MET A 336 -21.45 8.18 16.74
N MET A 337 -20.47 8.70 17.49
CA MET A 337 -19.27 7.97 17.88
C MET A 337 -19.07 8.01 19.39
N ASN A 338 -18.92 6.83 20.00
CA ASN A 338 -18.51 6.71 21.39
C ASN A 338 -17.03 7.09 21.53
N LYS A 339 -16.65 7.73 22.65
CA LYS A 339 -15.22 7.92 22.97
C LYS A 339 -14.59 6.54 23.20
N ILE A 340 -13.89 6.02 22.20
CA ILE A 340 -13.25 4.71 22.29
C ILE A 340 -12.07 4.78 23.24
N ASP A 341 -12.09 3.93 24.27
CA ASP A 341 -10.91 3.66 25.07
C ASP A 341 -9.88 2.91 24.20
N ASN A 342 -8.72 3.54 24.00
CA ASN A 342 -7.63 3.00 23.19
C ASN A 342 -6.88 1.85 23.88
N ARG A 343 -7.30 1.41 25.08
CA ARG A 343 -6.63 0.33 25.83
C ARG A 343 -6.97 -1.06 25.28
N GLY A 344 -5.99 -1.71 24.64
CA GLY A 344 -5.87 -3.17 24.62
C GLY A 344 -6.38 -3.97 23.40
N LYS A 345 -6.62 -3.36 22.23
CA LYS A 345 -7.17 -4.08 21.06
C LYS A 345 -6.09 -4.59 20.08
N LYS A 346 -6.34 -5.76 19.46
CA LYS A 346 -5.44 -6.48 18.53
C LYS A 346 -5.22 -5.72 17.20
N HIS A 347 -4.17 -6.04 16.46
CA HIS A 347 -3.72 -5.32 15.24
C HIS A 347 -4.62 -5.44 14.01
N THR A 348 -5.44 -6.49 13.89
CA THR A 348 -6.35 -6.69 12.75
C THR A 348 -7.78 -6.78 13.26
N HIS A 349 -8.66 -5.97 12.66
CA HIS A 349 -10.09 -6.09 12.88
C HIS A 349 -10.63 -7.09 11.85
N LYS A 350 -10.98 -8.28 12.34
CA LYS A 350 -11.78 -9.26 11.60
C LYS A 350 -13.15 -9.25 12.25
N LEU A 351 -14.19 -9.03 11.46
CA LEU A 351 -15.55 -9.22 11.98
C LEU A 351 -15.69 -10.66 12.46
N LYS A 352 -15.91 -10.81 13.76
CA LYS A 352 -16.29 -12.11 14.33
C LYS A 352 -17.79 -12.26 14.09
N ILE A 353 -18.15 -12.65 12.88
CA ILE A 353 -19.53 -13.08 12.64
C ILE A 353 -19.68 -14.39 13.42
N GLY A 354 -20.54 -14.39 14.43
CA GLY A 354 -20.83 -15.60 15.20
C GLY A 354 -21.29 -16.68 14.22
N LYS A 355 -20.56 -17.80 14.15
CA LYS A 355 -20.97 -18.97 13.35
C LYS A 355 -22.37 -19.50 13.72
N GLN A 356 -22.92 -19.05 14.86
CA GLN A 356 -24.19 -19.50 15.45
C GLN A 356 -25.45 -19.27 14.60
N GLN A 357 -25.42 -18.52 13.49
CA GLN A 357 -26.58 -18.45 12.58
C GLN A 357 -26.46 -19.29 11.31
N ILE A 358 -25.29 -19.87 11.02
CA ILE A 358 -25.10 -20.79 9.89
C ILE A 358 -25.21 -22.25 10.36
N GLU A 359 -25.03 -22.52 11.65
CA GLU A 359 -25.04 -23.87 12.23
C GLU A 359 -26.43 -24.46 12.52
N ASN A 360 -27.54 -23.78 12.18
CA ASN A 360 -28.88 -24.37 12.30
C ASN A 360 -29.34 -25.17 11.06
N ASN A 361 -28.45 -25.44 10.10
CA ASN A 361 -28.72 -26.44 9.06
C ASN A 361 -27.46 -27.09 8.44
N PRO A 362 -26.59 -27.80 9.21
CA PRO A 362 -25.29 -28.21 8.70
C PRO A 362 -25.18 -29.67 8.22
N GLU A 363 -26.28 -30.40 7.97
CA GLU A 363 -26.19 -31.83 7.61
C GLU A 363 -26.72 -32.25 6.23
N GLN A 364 -26.98 -31.34 5.27
CA GLN A 364 -27.30 -31.80 3.90
C GLN A 364 -26.54 -31.24 2.70
N GLU A 365 -25.75 -30.16 2.76
CA GLU A 365 -25.13 -29.65 1.50
C GLU A 365 -23.73 -29.03 1.66
N ILE A 366 -22.79 -29.75 2.27
CA ILE A 366 -21.35 -29.43 2.09
C ILE A 366 -20.57 -30.70 1.74
N SER A 367 -20.86 -31.27 0.57
CA SER A 367 -19.96 -32.21 -0.10
C SER A 367 -19.53 -31.76 -1.50
N ASN A 368 -20.00 -30.61 -2.00
CA ASN A 368 -19.75 -30.18 -3.38
C ASN A 368 -19.18 -28.76 -3.43
N ILE A 369 -18.05 -28.51 -2.75
CA ILE A 369 -17.23 -27.34 -3.07
C ILE A 369 -16.26 -27.80 -4.17
N PRO A 370 -16.34 -27.25 -5.40
CA PRO A 370 -15.41 -27.58 -6.46
C PRO A 370 -13.98 -27.32 -5.98
N THR A 371 -13.11 -28.30 -6.13
CA THR A 371 -11.69 -28.08 -5.90
C THR A 371 -11.13 -27.19 -7.01
N GLU A 372 -9.97 -26.59 -6.78
CA GLU A 372 -9.23 -25.82 -7.81
C GLU A 372 -8.99 -26.67 -9.09
N GLN A 373 -8.97 -28.01 -8.96
CA GLN A 373 -8.94 -28.94 -10.09
C GLN A 373 -10.27 -29.08 -10.84
N ASP A 374 -11.41 -28.95 -10.16
CA ASP A 374 -12.74 -29.01 -10.76
C ASP A 374 -13.05 -27.72 -11.53
N GLU A 375 -12.63 -26.56 -11.01
CA GLU A 375 -12.71 -25.28 -11.72
C GLU A 375 -11.82 -25.29 -12.99
N LEU A 376 -10.60 -25.83 -12.88
CA LEU A 376 -9.69 -25.95 -14.03
C LEU A 376 -10.24 -26.91 -15.10
N ARG A 377 -10.91 -28.00 -14.69
CA ARG A 377 -11.59 -28.92 -15.61
C ARG A 377 -12.78 -28.26 -16.29
N ALA A 378 -13.61 -27.53 -15.56
CA ALA A 378 -14.75 -26.80 -16.12
C ALA A 378 -14.30 -25.77 -17.18
N MET A 379 -13.25 -24.98 -16.90
CA MET A 379 -12.68 -24.05 -17.90
C MET A 379 -12.12 -24.79 -19.12
N THR A 380 -11.51 -25.95 -18.93
CA THR A 380 -10.96 -26.75 -20.04
C THR A 380 -12.07 -27.34 -20.92
N ASP A 381 -13.16 -27.77 -20.32
CA ASP A 381 -14.30 -28.35 -21.03
C ASP A 381 -15.12 -27.27 -21.75
N GLU A 382 -15.25 -26.08 -21.16
CA GLU A 382 -15.86 -24.91 -21.81
C GLU A 382 -15.02 -24.44 -23.01
N LEU A 383 -13.68 -24.45 -22.89
CA LEU A 383 -12.78 -24.13 -24.00
C LEU A 383 -12.89 -25.16 -25.12
N LYS A 384 -12.99 -26.46 -24.80
CA LYS A 384 -13.22 -27.53 -25.78
C LYS A 384 -14.58 -27.42 -26.48
N ALA A 385 -15.64 -27.10 -25.73
CA ALA A 385 -16.97 -26.89 -26.28
C ALA A 385 -16.98 -25.68 -27.24
N THR A 386 -16.29 -24.60 -26.87
CA THR A 386 -16.12 -23.41 -27.71
C THR A 386 -15.33 -23.74 -28.99
N LEU A 387 -14.26 -24.54 -28.88
CA LEU A 387 -13.49 -25.03 -30.04
C LEU A 387 -14.31 -25.96 -30.94
N GLN A 388 -15.17 -26.81 -30.38
CA GLN A 388 -16.11 -27.64 -31.15
C GLN A 388 -17.20 -26.81 -31.85
N LEU A 389 -17.71 -25.76 -31.20
CA LEU A 389 -18.65 -24.80 -31.80
C LEU A 389 -18.00 -24.03 -32.95
N MET A 390 -16.74 -23.63 -32.79
CA MET A 390 -15.95 -23.00 -33.87
C MET A 390 -15.64 -23.96 -35.01
N GLY A 391 -15.48 -25.26 -34.74
CA GLY A 391 -15.32 -26.30 -35.77
C GLY A 391 -16.57 -26.58 -36.60
N ASN A 392 -17.76 -26.20 -36.12
CA ASN A 392 -19.05 -26.41 -36.82
C ASN A 392 -19.53 -25.17 -37.59
N LEU A 393 -18.88 -24.02 -37.43
CA LEU A 393 -19.13 -22.83 -38.24
C LEU A 393 -18.23 -22.88 -39.47
N ASN A 394 -18.85 -23.23 -40.60
CA ASN A 394 -18.23 -23.37 -41.91
C ASN A 394 -17.80 -22.00 -42.48
N ILE A 395 -16.77 -21.39 -41.89
CA ILE A 395 -15.99 -20.29 -42.45
C ILE A 395 -14.61 -20.86 -42.75
N GLN A 396 -14.56 -21.71 -43.77
CA GLN A 396 -13.37 -22.44 -44.15
C GLN A 396 -12.94 -22.04 -45.57
N THR A 397 -12.37 -20.85 -45.71
CA THR A 397 -11.49 -20.55 -46.85
C THR A 397 -10.39 -19.53 -46.52
N ASP A 398 -10.64 -18.52 -45.69
CA ASP A 398 -9.63 -17.44 -45.49
C ASP A 398 -8.69 -17.64 -44.28
N PHE A 399 -9.09 -18.42 -43.26
CA PHE A 399 -8.28 -18.61 -42.05
C PHE A 399 -7.17 -19.66 -42.22
N ASN A 400 -7.40 -20.68 -43.06
CA ASN A 400 -6.41 -21.73 -43.32
C ASN A 400 -5.23 -21.26 -44.20
N ALA A 401 -5.41 -20.19 -44.98
CA ALA A 401 -4.31 -19.56 -45.72
C ALA A 401 -3.36 -18.81 -44.77
N GLN A 402 -3.90 -18.08 -43.80
CA GLN A 402 -3.10 -17.33 -42.82
C GLN A 402 -2.38 -18.24 -41.82
N LEU A 403 -2.98 -19.38 -41.45
CA LEU A 403 -2.34 -20.38 -40.59
C LEU A 403 -1.18 -21.12 -41.28
N LYS A 404 -1.31 -21.43 -42.59
CA LYS A 404 -0.20 -22.04 -43.35
C LYS A 404 0.98 -21.10 -43.52
N ASP A 405 0.74 -19.80 -43.66
CA ASP A 405 1.81 -18.81 -43.74
C ASP A 405 2.53 -18.62 -42.40
N GLN A 406 1.81 -18.71 -41.27
CA GLN A 406 2.43 -18.69 -39.93
C GLN A 406 3.16 -19.98 -39.55
N GLU A 407 2.66 -21.16 -39.94
CA GLU A 407 3.35 -22.43 -39.70
C GLU A 407 4.63 -22.55 -40.52
N ASN A 408 4.66 -22.01 -41.75
CA ASN A 408 5.87 -21.95 -42.57
C ASN A 408 6.94 -20.99 -42.01
N LEU A 409 6.52 -19.88 -41.37
CA LEU A 409 7.44 -18.96 -40.69
C LEU A 409 8.03 -19.59 -39.42
N GLN A 410 7.24 -20.33 -38.63
CA GLN A 410 7.72 -20.98 -37.41
C GLN A 410 8.59 -22.22 -37.66
N ASN A 411 8.37 -22.94 -38.76
CA ASN A 411 9.21 -24.09 -39.12
C ASN A 411 10.59 -23.64 -39.66
N ASN A 412 10.66 -22.53 -40.38
CA ASN A 412 11.93 -21.94 -40.81
C ASN A 412 12.79 -21.42 -39.64
N GLU A 413 12.16 -20.91 -38.56
CA GLU A 413 12.89 -20.49 -37.35
C GLU A 413 13.40 -21.68 -36.51
N LYS A 414 12.69 -22.83 -36.54
CA LYS A 414 13.12 -24.04 -35.84
C LYS A 414 14.31 -24.72 -36.51
N ASP A 415 14.35 -24.77 -37.85
CA ASP A 415 15.46 -25.38 -38.58
C ASP A 415 16.78 -24.58 -38.45
N ILE A 416 16.70 -23.25 -38.29
CA ILE A 416 17.87 -22.39 -38.02
C ILE A 416 18.39 -22.59 -36.57
N SER A 417 17.53 -22.94 -35.61
CA SER A 417 17.95 -23.20 -34.22
C SER A 417 18.59 -24.60 -34.04
N ILE A 418 18.15 -25.59 -34.84
CA ILE A 418 18.64 -26.97 -34.74
C ILE A 418 20.02 -27.14 -35.43
N GLN A 419 20.30 -26.38 -36.48
CA GLN A 419 21.64 -26.38 -37.10
C GLN A 419 22.71 -25.73 -36.21
N ASN A 420 22.34 -24.76 -35.36
CA ASN A 420 23.27 -24.11 -34.44
C ASN A 420 23.52 -24.90 -33.14
N ALA A 421 22.64 -25.82 -32.76
CA ALA A 421 22.79 -26.66 -31.56
C ALA A 421 23.60 -27.95 -31.81
N THR A 422 23.85 -28.31 -33.08
CA THR A 422 24.53 -29.58 -33.43
C THR A 422 26.06 -29.42 -33.60
N LEU A 423 26.60 -28.19 -33.45
CA LEU A 423 28.03 -27.90 -33.56
C LEU A 423 28.80 -27.87 -32.23
N ASP A 424 28.11 -27.93 -31.08
CA ASP A 424 28.74 -27.78 -29.75
C ASP A 424 28.75 -29.06 -28.88
N ILE A 425 28.37 -30.22 -29.43
CA ILE A 425 28.40 -31.51 -28.70
C ILE A 425 29.26 -32.53 -29.46
N GLN A 426 30.52 -32.17 -29.69
CA GLN A 426 31.62 -33.11 -29.92
C GLN A 426 32.89 -32.57 -29.27
N ASN A 427 32.95 -32.58 -27.92
CA ASN A 427 34.22 -32.61 -27.17
C ASN A 427 33.93 -32.70 -25.66
N SER A 428 33.92 -33.91 -25.09
CA SER A 428 34.58 -34.20 -23.80
C SER A 428 34.31 -35.64 -23.34
N ASN A 429 35.41 -36.30 -22.98
CA ASN A 429 35.59 -37.72 -22.69
C ASN A 429 35.28 -38.13 -21.23
N ALA A 430 34.91 -39.41 -21.11
CA ALA A 430 35.44 -40.46 -20.21
C ALA A 430 35.28 -40.46 -18.67
N ASN A 431 34.78 -41.63 -18.20
CA ASN A 431 35.33 -42.54 -17.17
C ASN A 431 34.82 -42.56 -15.69
N THR A 432 34.12 -43.69 -15.42
CA THR A 432 34.13 -44.67 -14.29
C THR A 432 33.41 -44.41 -12.95
N PRO A 433 32.81 -45.45 -12.31
CA PRO A 433 31.81 -45.33 -11.23
C PRO A 433 32.24 -45.91 -9.86
N ALA A 434 31.49 -45.60 -8.79
CA ALA A 434 31.50 -46.39 -7.56
C ALA A 434 30.16 -46.34 -6.81
N GLN A 435 29.66 -47.53 -6.44
CA GLN A 435 28.52 -47.81 -5.57
C GLN A 435 28.92 -47.66 -4.08
N VAL A 436 28.02 -47.15 -3.21
CA VAL A 436 27.96 -47.56 -1.79
C VAL A 436 26.51 -47.47 -1.27
N SER A 437 26.21 -48.43 -0.40
CA SER A 437 24.98 -48.86 0.24
C SER A 437 24.36 -47.91 1.28
N ILE A 438 23.04 -48.10 1.48
CA ILE A 438 22.23 -47.53 2.55
C ILE A 438 21.98 -48.61 3.61
N GLN A 439 22.29 -48.33 4.87
CA GLN A 439 21.70 -49.05 6.02
C GLN A 439 21.46 -48.13 7.23
N SER A 440 20.45 -48.54 7.97
CA SER A 440 19.70 -47.98 9.09
C SER A 440 20.48 -47.64 10.37
N SER A 441 19.93 -46.71 11.17
CA SER A 441 19.79 -46.91 12.62
C SER A 441 18.85 -45.87 13.26
N GLN A 442 17.77 -46.37 13.85
CA GLN A 442 16.93 -45.69 14.82
C GLN A 442 17.27 -46.21 16.23
N GLN A 443 17.08 -45.35 17.23
CA GLN A 443 16.99 -45.57 18.70
C GLN A 443 18.14 -45.00 19.53
N LYS A 444 17.84 -43.88 20.20
CA LYS A 444 17.98 -43.65 21.65
C LYS A 444 17.61 -42.17 21.92
N ASP A 445 16.65 -41.94 22.82
CA ASP A 445 16.67 -40.86 23.81
C ASP A 445 15.28 -40.65 24.44
N GLN A 446 15.04 -41.37 25.54
CA GLN A 446 14.02 -41.03 26.52
C GLN A 446 14.67 -41.02 27.90
N GLN A 447 15.32 -39.93 28.27
CA GLN A 447 15.64 -39.59 29.67
C GLN A 447 16.10 -38.12 29.81
N SER A 448 15.22 -37.17 29.46
CA SER A 448 15.54 -35.73 29.64
C SER A 448 14.33 -34.84 29.93
N ASN A 449 13.29 -35.32 30.60
CA ASN A 449 12.03 -34.54 30.75
C ASN A 449 11.61 -34.09 32.16
N LYS A 450 12.53 -33.99 33.14
CA LYS A 450 12.20 -33.42 34.47
C LYS A 450 12.99 -32.17 34.92
N LYS A 451 13.94 -31.65 34.11
CA LYS A 451 14.68 -30.40 34.43
C LYS A 451 14.21 -29.14 33.67
N ASN A 452 13.31 -29.27 32.68
CA ASN A 452 12.88 -28.14 31.84
C ASN A 452 11.68 -27.32 32.38
N SER A 453 10.92 -27.80 33.36
CA SER A 453 9.73 -27.07 33.83
C SER A 453 10.05 -25.87 34.76
N ARG A 454 11.18 -25.91 35.48
CA ARG A 454 11.58 -24.81 36.39
C ARG A 454 12.28 -23.65 35.69
N LYS A 455 13.05 -23.90 34.62
CA LYS A 455 13.68 -22.83 33.79
C LYS A 455 12.66 -22.01 33.02
N ASN A 456 11.61 -22.64 32.47
CA ASN A 456 10.55 -21.96 31.71
C ASN A 456 9.68 -21.02 32.56
N LYS A 457 9.52 -21.29 33.86
CA LYS A 457 8.73 -20.42 34.76
C LYS A 457 9.49 -19.14 35.14
N LYS A 458 10.81 -19.22 35.31
CA LYS A 458 11.67 -18.05 35.61
C LYS A 458 11.82 -17.12 34.41
N GLN A 459 11.95 -17.67 33.19
CA GLN A 459 11.99 -16.90 31.95
C GLN A 459 10.65 -16.17 31.66
N LYS A 460 9.51 -16.81 31.93
CA LYS A 460 8.19 -16.17 31.77
C LYS A 460 7.97 -15.01 32.74
N ASN A 461 8.50 -15.07 33.96
CA ASN A 461 8.39 -13.96 34.92
C ASN A 461 9.30 -12.78 34.56
N GLN A 462 10.54 -13.02 34.12
CA GLN A 462 11.42 -11.95 33.63
C GLN A 462 10.85 -11.23 32.39
N GLN A 463 10.20 -11.97 31.47
CA GLN A 463 9.52 -11.35 30.33
C GLN A 463 8.30 -10.50 30.74
N LYS A 464 7.61 -10.85 31.83
CA LYS A 464 6.49 -10.05 32.36
C LYS A 464 6.98 -8.75 33.00
N GLU A 465 8.06 -8.79 33.78
CA GLU A 465 8.66 -7.59 34.38
C GLU A 465 9.19 -6.61 33.33
N MET A 466 9.90 -7.09 32.30
CA MET A 466 10.35 -6.22 31.20
C MET A 466 9.19 -5.53 30.47
N LYS A 467 8.08 -6.25 30.23
CA LYS A 467 6.89 -5.65 29.59
C LYS A 467 6.25 -4.56 30.46
N TYR A 468 6.26 -4.73 31.77
CA TYR A 468 5.74 -3.72 32.71
C TYR A 468 6.61 -2.46 32.71
N GLN A 469 7.93 -2.61 32.78
CA GLN A 469 8.88 -1.48 32.76
C GLN A 469 8.85 -0.68 31.45
N VAL A 470 8.67 -1.35 30.30
CA VAL A 470 8.53 -0.67 29.00
C VAL A 470 7.22 0.13 28.94
N LYS A 471 6.12 -0.42 29.46
CA LYS A 471 4.82 0.28 29.49
C LYS A 471 4.90 1.56 30.33
N GLU A 472 5.52 1.49 31.50
CA GLU A 472 5.66 2.64 32.40
C GLU A 472 6.53 3.77 31.79
N LYS A 473 7.56 3.41 30.99
CA LYS A 473 8.37 4.39 30.25
C LYS A 473 7.58 5.09 29.14
N ILE A 474 6.72 4.37 28.44
CA ILE A 474 5.87 4.95 27.37
C ILE A 474 4.87 5.96 27.97
N GLU A 475 4.20 5.60 29.06
CA GLU A 475 3.23 6.49 29.73
C GLU A 475 3.88 7.78 30.27
N LYS A 476 5.14 7.72 30.73
CA LYS A 476 5.91 8.92 31.15
C LYS A 476 6.27 9.83 29.98
N VAL A 477 6.59 9.27 28.81
CA VAL A 477 6.88 10.06 27.60
C VAL A 477 5.62 10.74 27.07
N GLU A 478 4.48 10.05 27.10
CA GLU A 478 3.20 10.60 26.64
C GLU A 478 2.73 11.80 27.49
N LYS A 479 2.89 11.73 28.83
CA LYS A 479 2.52 12.84 29.73
C LYS A 479 3.37 14.10 29.56
N ASN A 480 4.63 13.96 29.14
CA ASN A 480 5.52 15.10 28.89
C ASN A 480 5.30 15.74 27.51
N PHE A 481 4.65 15.03 26.58
CA PHE A 481 4.44 15.46 25.20
C PHE A 481 3.35 16.54 25.04
N ASP A 482 2.29 16.52 25.84
CA ASP A 482 1.19 17.51 25.73
C ASP A 482 1.62 18.94 26.09
N LYS A 483 2.79 19.13 26.73
CA LYS A 483 3.30 20.45 27.10
C LYS A 483 4.08 21.17 25.98
N SER A 484 4.46 20.50 24.90
CA SER A 484 5.35 21.06 23.86
C SER A 484 4.65 21.51 22.57
N LEU A 485 3.31 21.44 22.50
CA LEU A 485 2.51 21.79 21.33
C LEU A 485 2.15 23.29 21.24
N GLN A 486 3.03 24.20 21.68
CA GLN A 486 2.88 25.63 21.36
C GLN A 486 3.53 25.95 20.00
N PRO A 487 2.86 26.72 19.12
CA PRO A 487 3.31 26.94 17.75
C PRO A 487 4.55 27.85 17.70
N GLN A 488 5.69 27.31 17.25
CA GLN A 488 6.87 28.12 16.93
C GLN A 488 6.75 28.74 15.53
N GLN A 489 7.26 29.97 15.44
CA GLN A 489 7.16 30.88 14.28
C GLN A 489 7.74 30.30 12.98
N LYS A 490 7.10 30.68 11.87
CA LYS A 490 7.39 30.22 10.50
C LYS A 490 8.71 30.81 9.98
N PHE A 491 9.67 29.95 9.64
CA PHE A 491 10.74 30.29 8.69
C PHE A 491 10.32 29.86 7.28
N VAL A 492 10.33 30.82 6.35
CA VAL A 492 10.07 30.58 4.92
C VAL A 492 11.42 30.38 4.23
N TYR A 493 11.68 29.17 3.77
CA TYR A 493 12.83 28.86 2.91
C TYR A 493 12.43 29.01 1.44
N ARG A 494 13.16 29.84 0.68
CA ARG A 494 13.05 29.92 -0.78
C ARG A 494 14.23 29.18 -1.41
N PRO A 495 14.02 28.15 -2.24
CA PRO A 495 15.11 27.52 -2.97
C PRO A 495 15.69 28.48 -4.03
N LYS A 496 17.01 28.48 -4.18
CA LYS A 496 17.72 29.19 -5.25
C LYS A 496 17.56 28.41 -6.55
N VAL A 497 16.93 29.04 -7.54
CA VAL A 497 16.91 28.57 -8.92
C VAL A 497 18.29 28.86 -9.53
N GLN A 498 19.00 27.84 -10.00
CA GLN A 498 20.20 28.01 -10.80
C GLN A 498 19.79 28.54 -12.18
N GLN A 499 20.29 29.73 -12.54
CA GLN A 499 20.15 30.28 -13.88
C GLN A 499 21.06 29.50 -14.83
N VAL A 500 20.45 28.88 -15.84
CA VAL A 500 21.16 28.36 -17.01
C VAL A 500 21.56 29.56 -17.86
N GLN A 501 22.86 29.75 -18.08
CA GLN A 501 23.38 30.73 -19.04
C GLN A 501 23.27 30.12 -20.44
N ASN A 502 22.40 30.69 -21.27
CA ASN A 502 22.45 30.47 -22.72
C ASN A 502 23.58 31.34 -23.29
N ASN A 503 24.61 30.69 -23.83
CA ASN A 503 25.55 31.32 -24.74
C ASN A 503 25.02 31.11 -26.16
N GLU A 504 24.55 32.19 -26.79
CA GLU A 504 24.39 32.26 -28.25
C GLU A 504 25.65 32.91 -28.83
N GLN A 505 26.21 32.26 -29.86
CA GLN A 505 27.13 32.83 -30.84
C GLN A 505 26.37 33.04 -32.15
#